data_AF-A0AA35S773-F1
#
_entry.id   AF-A0AA35S773-F1
#
_cell.length_a   1.000
_cell.length_b   1.000
_cell.length_c   1.000
_cell.angle_alpha   90.00
_cell.angle_beta   90.00
_cell.angle_gamma   90.00
#
_symmetry.space_group_name_H-M   'P 1'
#
loop_
_entity.id
_entity.type
_entity.pdbx_description
1 polymer ?
#
loop_
_entity_poly.entity_id
_entity_poly.type
_entity_poly.pdbx_seq_one_letter_code
_entity_poly.pdbx_strand_id
1 'polypeptide(L)' 'MMGDMGADVIKIEALDGDVGRAVARMESSDAGLPAGRNAYFETCNRSKRGIAINLKTAEGREIAHKLSRARTAG' A
#
# COMPACT_ATOMS: atom_id res chain seq x y z
N MET A 1 -7.06 8.91 3.56
CA MET A 1 -8.50 9.11 3.86
C MET A 1 -9.03 8.02 4.78
N MET A 2 -9.49 6.85 4.32
CA MET A 2 -10.11 5.84 5.23
C MET A 2 -9.28 5.48 6.46
N GLY A 3 -7.98 5.18 6.29
CA GLY A 3 -7.10 4.86 7.42
C GLY A 3 -6.90 6.03 8.39
N ASP A 4 -6.87 7.26 7.88
CA ASP A 4 -6.78 8.46 8.73
C ASP A 4 -8.08 8.71 9.52
N MET A 5 -9.20 8.16 9.06
CA MET A 5 -10.52 8.24 9.71
C MET A 5 -10.81 7.06 10.64
N GLY A 6 -9.79 6.24 10.95
CA GLY A 6 -9.88 5.14 11.91
C GLY A 6 -10.24 3.77 11.32
N ALA A 7 -10.35 3.64 9.99
CA ALA A 7 -10.50 2.32 9.39
C ALA A 7 -9.17 1.54 9.43
N ASP A 8 -9.23 0.25 9.72
CA ASP A 8 -8.10 -0.64 9.50
C ASP A 8 -8.00 -0.96 7.99
N VAL A 9 -7.01 -0.38 7.32
CA VAL A 9 -6.84 -0.47 5.86
C VAL A 9 -5.61 -1.32 5.52
N ILE A 10 -5.84 -2.42 4.81
CA ILE A 10 -4.79 -3.25 4.23
C ILE A 10 -4.64 -2.89 2.75
N LYS A 11 -3.43 -2.47 2.36
CA LYS A 11 -3.06 -2.24 0.96
C LYS A 11 -2.42 -3.51 0.40
N ILE A 12 -3.02 -4.07 -0.64
CA ILE A 12 -2.43 -5.18 -1.40
C ILE A 12 -1.62 -4.59 -2.56
N GLU A 13 -0.34 -4.95 -2.64
CA GLU A 13 0.59 -4.53 -3.69
C GLU A 13 1.04 -5.73 -4.53
N ALA A 14 1.53 -5.46 -5.74
CA ALA A 14 2.25 -6.46 -6.52
C ALA A 14 3.62 -6.77 -5.87
N LEU A 15 4.29 -7.84 -6.30
CA LEU A 15 5.58 -8.26 -5.71
C LEU A 15 6.72 -7.26 -5.97
N ASP A 16 6.61 -6.48 -7.04
CA ASP A 16 7.46 -5.35 -7.38
C ASP A 16 7.05 -4.03 -6.70
N GLY A 17 5.96 -4.05 -5.91
CA GLY A 17 5.46 -2.93 -5.15
C GLY A 17 4.51 -2.00 -5.93
N ASP A 18 3.99 -0.99 -5.24
CA ASP A 18 3.19 0.07 -5.84
C ASP A 18 4.04 1.01 -6.71
N VAL A 19 3.56 1.31 -7.92
CA VAL A 19 4.21 2.23 -8.87
C VAL A 19 4.50 3.62 -8.28
N GLY A 20 3.69 4.08 -7.32
CA GLY A 20 3.88 5.31 -6.58
C GLY A 20 5.18 5.35 -5.77
N ARG A 21 5.78 4.20 -5.44
CA ARG A 21 7.10 4.12 -4.79
C ARG A 21 8.23 4.57 -5.72
N ALA A 22 8.02 4.50 -7.03
CA ALA A 22 8.99 4.89 -8.05
C ALA A 22 8.83 6.37 -8.50
N VAL A 23 7.86 7.11 -7.95
CA VAL A 23 7.69 8.54 -8.25
C VAL A 23 8.90 9.29 -7.70
N ALA A 24 9.84 9.66 -8.56
CA ALA A 24 11.08 10.31 -8.16
C ALA A 24 10.94 11.83 -7.97
N ARG A 25 9.98 12.47 -8.65
CA ARG A 25 9.74 13.91 -8.55
C ARG A 25 8.25 14.23 -8.49
N MET A 26 7.93 15.30 -7.76
CA MET A 26 6.63 15.94 -7.74
C MET A 26 6.82 17.39 -8.16
N GLU A 27 6.30 17.77 -9.32
CA GLU A 27 6.58 19.07 -9.94
C GLU A 27 8.10 19.34 -9.99
N SER A 28 8.54 20.48 -9.45
CA SER A 28 9.94 20.88 -9.36
C SER A 28 10.70 20.26 -8.18
N SER A 29 10.06 19.46 -7.32
CA SER A 29 10.66 18.92 -6.08
C SER A 29 11.02 17.43 -6.20
N ASP A 30 12.10 17.03 -5.52
CA ASP A 30 12.43 15.61 -5.32
C ASP A 30 11.41 14.98 -4.35
N ALA A 31 10.97 13.76 -4.65
CA ALA A 31 10.07 13.00 -3.78
C ALA A 31 10.83 12.15 -2.74
N GLY A 32 12.16 12.02 -2.86
CA GLY A 32 12.99 11.29 -1.92
C GLY A 32 12.96 11.87 -0.51
N LEU A 33 12.91 10.97 0.48
CA LEU A 33 13.01 11.26 1.90
C LEU A 33 14.16 10.46 2.52
N PRO A 34 14.66 10.85 3.72
CA PRO A 34 15.67 10.07 4.43
C PRO A 34 15.28 8.59 4.60
N ALA A 35 16.28 7.73 4.70
CA ALA A 35 16.12 6.27 4.81
C ALA A 35 15.38 5.61 3.63
N GLY A 36 15.51 6.18 2.42
CA GLY A 36 14.94 5.59 1.20
C GLY A 36 13.41 5.69 1.12
N ARG A 37 12.81 6.59 1.89
CA ARG A 37 11.35 6.83 1.88
C ARG A 37 10.96 7.72 0.70
N ASN A 38 9.67 7.73 0.37
CA ASN A 38 9.13 8.46 -0.78
C ASN A 38 7.93 9.31 -0.37
N ALA A 39 8.02 10.63 -0.49
CA ALA A 39 7.00 11.59 -0.04
C ALA A 39 5.64 11.40 -0.73
N TYR A 40 5.63 11.05 -2.02
CA TYR A 40 4.40 10.75 -2.76
C TYR A 40 3.73 9.50 -2.15
N PHE A 41 4.50 8.41 -2.03
CA PHE A 41 4.00 7.16 -1.49
C PHE A 41 3.49 7.33 -0.05
N GLU A 42 4.26 7.98 0.80
CA GLU A 42 3.95 8.18 2.22
C GLU A 42 2.69 9.05 2.41
N THR A 43 2.57 10.14 1.66
CA THR A 43 1.38 11.00 1.71
C THR A 43 0.11 10.24 1.34
N CYS A 44 0.18 9.43 0.28
CA CYS A 44 -0.97 8.70 -0.23
C CYS A 44 -1.26 7.40 0.55
N ASN A 45 -0.26 6.81 1.21
CA ASN A 45 -0.35 5.47 1.79
C ASN A 45 -0.12 5.40 3.30
N ARG A 46 0.12 6.51 3.99
CA ARG A 46 0.09 6.56 5.46
C ARG A 46 -1.21 5.96 6.01
N SER A 47 -1.13 5.46 7.24
CA SER A 47 -2.24 4.84 7.97
C SER A 47 -2.77 3.55 7.32
N LYS A 48 -2.02 2.92 6.41
CA LYS A 48 -2.32 1.62 5.80
C LYS A 48 -1.25 0.61 6.16
N ARG A 49 -1.64 -0.65 6.33
CA ARG A 49 -0.71 -1.79 6.44
C ARG A 49 -0.54 -2.42 5.05
N GLY A 50 0.69 -2.54 4.58
CA GLY A 50 0.98 -3.08 3.24
C GLY A 50 1.26 -4.59 3.26
N ILE A 51 0.77 -5.30 2.25
CA ILE A 51 1.13 -6.69 1.96
C ILE A 51 1.32 -6.88 0.45
N ALA A 52 2.39 -7.54 0.03
CA ALA A 52 2.60 -7.90 -1.37
C ALA A 52 1.98 -9.28 -1.65
N ILE A 53 1.13 -9.39 -2.67
CA ILE A 53 0.46 -10.63 -3.07
C ILE A 53 0.52 -10.78 -4.60
N ASN A 54 0.98 -11.93 -5.08
CA ASN A 54 0.89 -12.24 -6.50
C ASN A 54 -0.53 -12.73 -6.86
N LEU A 55 -1.40 -11.82 -7.28
CA LEU A 55 -2.78 -12.15 -7.67
C LEU A 55 -2.91 -13.00 -8.95
N LYS A 56 -1.80 -13.21 -9.68
CA LYS A 56 -1.79 -14.12 -10.85
C LYS A 56 -1.82 -15.59 -10.44
N THR A 57 -1.44 -15.94 -9.20
CA THR A 57 -1.49 -17.32 -8.70
C THR A 57 -2.85 -17.64 -8.04
N ALA A 58 -3.21 -18.92 -8.01
CA ALA A 58 -4.42 -19.37 -7.31
C ALA A 58 -4.34 -19.07 -5.81
N GLU A 59 -3.19 -19.34 -5.20
CA GLU A 59 -2.90 -19.05 -3.79
C GLU A 59 -3.03 -17.56 -3.47
N GLY A 60 -2.47 -16.67 -4.31
CA GLY A 60 -2.55 -15.23 -4.09
C GLY A 60 -3.99 -14.71 -4.13
N ARG A 61 -4.82 -15.23 -5.04
CA ARG A 61 -6.25 -14.92 -5.07
C ARG A 61 -6.96 -15.44 -3.83
N GLU A 62 -6.64 -16.64 -3.37
CA GLU A 62 -7.21 -17.20 -2.15
C GLU A 62 -6.92 -16.33 -0.92
N ILE A 63 -5.67 -15.87 -0.77
CA ILE A 63 -5.27 -14.95 0.31
C ILE A 63 -6.07 -13.64 0.23
N ALA A 64 -6.16 -13.02 -0.95
CA ALA A 64 -6.93 -11.79 -1.14
C ALA A 64 -8.42 -11.98 -0.79
N HIS A 65 -9.02 -13.11 -1.18
CA HIS A 65 -10.39 -13.46 -0.81
C HIS A 65 -10.58 -13.71 0.69
N LYS A 66 -9.57 -14.27 1.38
CA LYS A 66 -9.61 -14.41 2.85
C LYS A 66 -9.57 -13.04 3.52
N LEU A 67 -8.69 -12.15 3.06
CA LEU A 67 -8.60 -10.77 3.57
C LEU A 67 -9.91 -10.00 3.37
N SER A 68 -10.57 -10.14 2.21
CA SER A 68 -11.83 -9.43 1.92
C SER A 68 -13.01 -9.88 2.79
N ARG A 69 -12.92 -11.07 3.40
CA ARG A 69 -13.94 -11.61 4.32
C ARG A 69 -13.56 -11.44 5.78
N ALA A 70 -12.33 -11.05 6.07
CA ALA A 70 -11.88 -10.86 7.43
C ALA A 70 -12.68 -9.72 8.06
N ARG A 71 -13.27 -9.97 9.23
CA ARG A 71 -13.77 -8.89 10.08
C ARG A 71 -12.57 -8.27 10.77
N THR A 72 -12.37 -6.98 10.57
CA THR A 72 -11.46 -6.19 11.40
C THR A 72 -12.09 -6.07 12.78
N ALA A 73 -11.36 -6.41 13.84
CA ALA A 73 -11.83 -6.17 15.20
C ALA A 73 -12.02 -4.66 15.40
N GLY A 74 -13.22 -4.26 15.82
CA GLY A 74 -13.55 -2.88 16.20
C GLY A 74 -13.13 -2.58 17.63
#